data_AF-A0A059LL70-F1
#
_entry.id   AF-A0A059LL70-F1
#
_cell.length_a   1.000
_cell.length_b   1.000
_cell.length_c   1.000
_cell.angle_alpha   90.00
_cell.angle_beta   90.00
_cell.angle_gamma   90.00
#
_symmetry.space_group_name_H-M   'P 1'
#
loop_
_entity.id
_entity.type
_entity.pdbx_description
1 polymer ?
#
loop_
_entity_poly.entity_id
_entity_poly.type
_entity_poly.pdbx_seq_one_letter_code
_entity_poly.pdbx_strand_id
1 'polypeptide(L)'
;AKGVNFILPDDVVVADKFAEDADTKTVSASAIPDGWMGLDIGPDSTETIKKVLSDAETILWNGPMGVFEMEKFATGTNAVAELLAKLTDAGATTIIGGGDSVAAVEKAGLANRMSHISTGGGASLELLEGKVLPGVAALDDAHIRRSDLAVIRDLHGHFFPVEYDESFYNCVARGHPSLLSWAAAVPTTPVPAAAFSAAGVRSPPTDQVVGFVIARTGPMAHVDPVDGNSLQGFESEDGAYILTLGVTEAWRRLGVGRHLMQRALADIQRRGCALTFLHVLWSNEAAQRFYHSLGFGVRARLVNYYSFRTPPAGEIAHHDAILMAKATAAAFGLDLGADAPRILATHPRRSPYLEAGTPWLPQRLWAGLALALNNLVQQAAQATAILAPAAWREGKMPRRPTQWLRWLFRSSRSSVLPR
;
A
#
# COMPACT_ATOMS: atom_id res chain seq x y z
N ALA A 1 5.47 -41.69 -13.30
CA ALA A 1 6.00 -40.42 -13.85
C ALA A 1 4.85 -39.43 -13.98
N LYS A 2 5.08 -38.11 -13.76
CA LYS A 2 4.02 -37.08 -13.80
C LYS A 2 3.52 -36.71 -15.21
N GLY A 3 3.86 -37.49 -16.25
CA GLY A 3 3.56 -37.14 -17.64
C GLY A 3 4.33 -35.93 -18.18
N VAL A 4 5.41 -35.52 -17.50
CA VAL A 4 6.25 -34.39 -17.88
C VAL A 4 7.34 -34.88 -18.82
N ASN A 5 7.45 -34.25 -20.00
CA ASN A 5 8.58 -34.45 -20.87
C ASN A 5 9.78 -33.66 -20.32
N PHE A 6 10.88 -34.35 -20.04
CA PHE A 6 12.08 -33.75 -19.45
C PHE A 6 13.22 -33.82 -20.45
N ILE A 7 13.63 -32.66 -20.95
CA ILE A 7 14.56 -32.53 -22.07
C ILE A 7 15.88 -32.01 -21.55
N LEU A 8 16.96 -32.73 -21.87
CA LEU A 8 18.33 -32.34 -21.58
C LEU A 8 19.07 -32.14 -22.91
N PRO A 9 20.15 -31.33 -22.93
CA PRO A 9 20.98 -31.19 -24.11
C PRO A 9 21.65 -32.52 -24.49
N ASP A 10 21.59 -32.88 -25.77
CA ASP A 10 22.29 -34.03 -26.36
C ASP A 10 23.73 -33.66 -26.76
N ASP A 11 23.94 -32.38 -27.07
CA ASP A 11 25.21 -31.77 -27.44
C ASP A 11 25.41 -30.41 -26.75
N VAL A 12 26.68 -30.07 -26.53
CA VAL A 12 27.08 -28.86 -25.79
C VAL A 12 28.30 -28.22 -26.44
N VAL A 13 28.36 -26.89 -26.39
CA VAL A 13 29.57 -26.13 -26.70
C VAL A 13 30.46 -26.15 -25.46
N VAL A 14 31.64 -26.76 -25.60
CA VAL A 14 32.62 -26.86 -24.51
C VAL A 14 33.79 -25.91 -24.73
N ALA A 15 34.39 -25.48 -23.63
CA ALA A 15 35.60 -24.66 -23.61
C ALA A 15 36.67 -25.25 -22.69
N ASP A 16 37.94 -24.97 -22.99
CA ASP A 16 39.10 -25.37 -22.19
C ASP A 16 39.30 -24.49 -20.93
N LYS A 17 38.70 -23.30 -20.91
CA LYS A 17 38.65 -22.37 -19.78
C LYS A 17 37.40 -21.50 -19.81
N PHE A 18 37.04 -20.94 -18.66
CA PHE A 18 35.95 -19.95 -18.55
C PHE A 18 36.46 -18.56 -18.94
N ALA A 19 36.59 -18.30 -20.24
CA ALA A 19 37.06 -17.00 -20.76
C ALA A 19 36.60 -16.76 -22.21
N GLU A 20 36.51 -15.50 -22.62
CA GLU A 20 36.16 -15.12 -23.99
C GLU A 20 37.17 -15.62 -25.04
N ASP A 21 38.45 -15.74 -24.65
CA ASP A 21 39.53 -16.20 -25.52
C ASP A 21 39.76 -17.72 -25.47
N ALA A 22 38.85 -18.48 -24.82
CA ALA A 22 38.94 -19.93 -24.74
C ALA A 22 38.85 -20.62 -26.12
N ASP A 23 39.51 -21.77 -26.24
CA ASP A 23 39.30 -22.67 -27.37
C ASP A 23 37.98 -23.39 -27.18
N THR A 24 37.21 -23.54 -28.26
CA THR A 24 35.86 -24.10 -28.20
C THR A 24 35.67 -25.23 -29.19
N LYS A 25 34.80 -26.18 -28.84
CA LYS A 25 34.30 -27.21 -29.75
C LYS A 25 32.93 -27.68 -29.30
N THR A 26 32.16 -28.24 -30.23
CA THR A 26 30.90 -28.90 -29.90
C THR A 26 31.16 -30.39 -29.72
N VAL A 27 30.62 -30.96 -28.64
CA VAL A 27 30.71 -32.40 -28.35
C VAL A 27 29.34 -32.90 -27.89
N SER A 28 29.13 -34.21 -27.94
CA SER A 28 28.00 -34.82 -27.24
C SER A 28 28.11 -34.54 -25.73
N ALA A 29 26.97 -34.31 -25.07
CA ALA A 29 26.89 -34.08 -23.63
C ALA A 29 27.50 -35.22 -22.80
N SER A 30 27.57 -36.45 -23.34
CA SER A 30 28.21 -37.59 -22.69
C SER A 30 29.72 -37.72 -22.97
N ALA A 31 30.30 -36.81 -23.77
CA ALA A 31 31.66 -36.89 -24.29
C ALA A 31 32.47 -35.62 -24.01
N ILE A 32 32.16 -34.90 -22.93
CA ILE A 32 32.94 -33.74 -22.48
C ILE A 32 34.34 -34.22 -22.06
N PRO A 33 35.42 -33.76 -22.73
CA PRO A 33 36.77 -34.16 -22.38
C PRO A 33 37.19 -33.66 -21.00
N ASP A 34 38.12 -34.37 -20.36
CA ASP A 34 38.66 -33.94 -19.07
C ASP A 34 39.34 -32.56 -19.18
N GLY A 35 39.11 -31.70 -18.20
CA GLY A 35 39.55 -30.30 -18.21
C GLY A 35 38.73 -29.34 -19.08
N TRP A 36 37.70 -29.81 -19.79
CA TRP A 36 36.77 -28.96 -20.55
C TRP A 36 35.43 -28.81 -19.80
N MET A 37 34.71 -27.72 -20.05
CA MET A 37 33.40 -27.45 -19.44
C MET A 37 32.37 -27.01 -20.49
N GLY A 38 31.12 -27.46 -20.35
CA GLY A 38 30.01 -27.03 -21.20
C GLY A 38 29.54 -25.64 -20.80
N LEU A 39 29.54 -24.70 -21.74
CA LEU A 39 29.22 -23.29 -21.49
C LEU A 39 28.04 -22.78 -22.33
N ASP A 40 27.56 -23.54 -23.31
CA ASP A 40 26.32 -23.29 -24.04
C ASP A 40 25.77 -24.61 -24.58
N ILE A 41 24.49 -24.62 -24.98
CA ILE A 41 23.90 -25.77 -25.69
C ILE A 41 24.43 -25.84 -27.11
N GLY A 42 24.53 -27.06 -27.64
CA GLY A 42 24.93 -27.27 -29.02
C GLY A 42 23.79 -27.05 -30.03
N PRO A 43 24.10 -27.08 -31.33
CA PRO A 43 23.12 -26.91 -32.40
C PRO A 43 22.00 -27.98 -32.38
N ASP A 44 22.31 -29.25 -32.08
CA ASP A 44 21.30 -30.32 -32.13
C ASP A 44 20.28 -30.17 -30.99
N SER A 45 20.76 -29.78 -29.81
CA SER A 45 19.93 -29.45 -28.64
C SER A 45 19.07 -28.22 -28.90
N THR A 46 19.63 -27.22 -29.58
CA THR A 46 18.89 -26.01 -29.99
C THR A 46 17.72 -26.35 -30.91
N GLU A 47 17.94 -27.21 -31.91
CA GLU A 47 16.87 -27.66 -32.82
C GLU A 47 15.82 -28.52 -32.11
N THR A 48 16.25 -29.35 -31.16
CA THR A 48 15.32 -30.14 -30.32
C THR A 48 14.41 -29.23 -29.51
N ILE A 49 14.95 -28.20 -28.87
CA ILE A 49 14.18 -27.20 -28.11
C ILE A 49 13.21 -26.45 -29.03
N LYS A 50 13.68 -26.01 -30.21
CA LYS A 50 12.81 -25.34 -31.20
C LYS A 50 11.61 -26.19 -31.59
N LYS A 51 11.83 -27.48 -31.84
CA LYS A 51 10.75 -28.41 -32.19
C LYS A 51 9.75 -28.57 -31.06
N VAL A 52 10.23 -28.72 -29.82
CA VAL A 52 9.38 -28.96 -28.65
C VAL A 52 8.55 -27.72 -28.28
N LEU A 53 9.09 -26.52 -28.47
CA LEU A 53 8.37 -25.30 -28.14
C LEU A 53 7.46 -24.82 -29.28
N SER A 54 7.54 -25.42 -30.47
CA SER A 54 6.84 -24.92 -31.67
C SER A 54 5.30 -24.91 -31.54
N ASP A 55 4.74 -25.78 -30.71
CA ASP A 55 3.31 -25.90 -30.41
C ASP A 55 2.94 -25.45 -28.99
N ALA A 56 3.88 -24.87 -28.24
CA ALA A 56 3.63 -24.42 -26.89
C ALA A 56 2.77 -23.15 -26.84
N GLU A 57 1.62 -23.22 -26.17
CA GLU A 57 0.71 -22.08 -26.00
C GLU A 57 1.18 -21.09 -24.92
N THR A 58 1.90 -21.60 -23.91
CA THR A 58 2.45 -20.78 -22.81
C THR A 58 3.84 -21.26 -22.48
N ILE A 59 4.78 -20.33 -22.44
CA ILE A 59 6.20 -20.60 -22.23
C ILE A 59 6.69 -19.71 -21.09
N LEU A 60 7.26 -20.34 -20.07
CA LEU A 60 8.00 -19.67 -19.01
C LEU A 60 9.48 -19.92 -19.22
N TRP A 61 10.27 -18.86 -19.36
CA TRP A 61 11.71 -18.97 -19.48
C TRP A 61 12.41 -18.33 -18.27
N ASN A 62 13.20 -19.13 -17.55
CA ASN A 62 13.97 -18.71 -16.39
C ASN A 62 15.36 -19.38 -16.38
N GLY A 63 16.34 -18.67 -16.94
CA GLY A 63 17.73 -19.08 -17.03
C GLY A 63 18.20 -19.13 -18.49
N PRO A 64 19.23 -18.34 -18.88
CA PRO A 64 19.92 -18.50 -20.16
C PRO A 64 20.37 -19.95 -20.42
N MET A 65 20.56 -20.30 -21.68
CA MET A 65 21.01 -21.66 -22.07
C MET A 65 22.51 -21.86 -21.85
N GLY A 66 23.26 -20.76 -21.74
CA GLY A 66 24.71 -20.73 -21.62
C GLY A 66 25.21 -19.41 -21.04
N VAL A 67 26.52 -19.21 -21.06
CA VAL A 67 27.21 -17.99 -20.58
C VAL A 67 27.08 -16.87 -21.61
N PHE A 68 25.86 -16.38 -21.78
CA PHE A 68 25.46 -15.44 -22.83
C PHE A 68 26.18 -14.06 -22.77
N GLU A 69 26.84 -13.77 -21.66
CA GLU A 69 27.71 -12.61 -21.49
C GLU A 69 28.85 -12.63 -22.51
N MET A 70 29.38 -13.82 -22.81
CA MET A 70 30.48 -14.04 -23.76
C MET A 70 29.93 -14.47 -25.12
N GLU A 71 30.34 -13.79 -26.19
CA GLU A 71 29.78 -14.00 -27.54
C GLU A 71 29.90 -15.45 -28.03
N LYS A 72 31.01 -16.14 -27.72
CA LYS A 72 31.23 -17.56 -28.06
C LYS A 72 30.22 -18.53 -27.43
N PHE A 73 29.55 -18.13 -26.34
CA PHE A 73 28.65 -18.97 -25.54
C PHE A 73 27.22 -18.40 -25.46
N ALA A 74 26.88 -17.49 -26.37
CA ALA A 74 25.57 -16.83 -26.42
C ALA A 74 24.64 -17.39 -27.51
N THR A 75 25.13 -18.29 -28.37
CA THR A 75 24.41 -18.72 -29.58
C THR A 75 23.12 -19.45 -29.23
N GLY A 76 23.17 -20.41 -28.30
CA GLY A 76 22.00 -21.17 -27.85
C GLY A 76 20.97 -20.27 -27.16
N THR A 77 21.44 -19.39 -26.28
CA THR A 77 20.59 -18.42 -25.58
C THR A 77 19.87 -17.49 -26.57
N ASN A 78 20.59 -16.93 -27.55
CA ASN A 78 20.00 -16.05 -28.56
C ASN A 78 19.00 -16.79 -29.45
N ALA A 79 19.31 -18.03 -29.85
CA ALA A 79 18.41 -18.84 -30.66
C ALA A 79 17.08 -19.14 -29.94
N VAL A 80 17.12 -19.41 -28.64
CA VAL A 80 15.92 -19.58 -27.81
C VAL A 80 15.17 -18.25 -27.67
N ALA A 81 15.85 -17.14 -27.38
CA ALA A 81 15.21 -15.82 -27.28
C ALA A 81 14.48 -15.42 -28.58
N GLU A 82 15.11 -15.64 -29.74
CA GLU A 82 14.51 -15.38 -31.05
C GLU A 82 13.29 -16.26 -31.31
N LEU A 83 13.34 -17.54 -30.94
CA LEU A 83 12.22 -18.46 -31.05
C LEU A 83 11.04 -17.96 -30.21
N LEU A 84 11.27 -17.61 -28.94
CA LEU A 84 10.20 -17.11 -28.07
C LEU A 84 9.55 -15.85 -28.63
N ALA A 85 10.34 -14.92 -29.18
CA ALA A 85 9.80 -13.74 -29.84
C ALA A 85 8.91 -14.11 -31.05
N LYS A 86 9.34 -15.07 -31.89
CA LYS A 86 8.53 -15.57 -33.02
C LYS A 86 7.23 -16.24 -32.56
N LEU A 87 7.28 -17.05 -31.51
CA LEU A 87 6.09 -17.72 -30.97
C LEU A 87 5.13 -16.72 -30.34
N THR A 88 5.65 -15.66 -29.72
CA THR A 88 4.83 -14.55 -29.21
C THR A 88 4.09 -13.84 -30.33
N ASP A 89 4.78 -13.52 -31.42
CA ASP A 89 4.15 -12.93 -32.60
C ASP A 89 3.08 -13.86 -33.22
N ALA A 90 3.25 -15.18 -33.07
CA ALA A 90 2.28 -16.20 -33.49
C ALA A 90 1.12 -16.42 -32.48
N GLY A 91 1.14 -15.76 -31.32
CA GLY A 91 0.06 -15.79 -30.33
C GLY A 91 0.33 -16.59 -29.06
N ALA A 92 1.51 -17.20 -28.90
CA ALA A 92 1.89 -17.85 -27.65
C ALA A 92 2.14 -16.83 -26.54
N THR A 93 1.83 -17.20 -25.29
CA THR A 93 2.17 -16.37 -24.12
C THR A 93 3.59 -16.68 -23.67
N THR A 94 4.49 -15.69 -23.74
CA THR A 94 5.89 -15.84 -23.28
C THR A 94 6.16 -15.00 -22.03
N ILE A 95 6.59 -15.67 -20.97
CA ILE A 95 6.88 -15.07 -19.67
C ILE A 95 8.38 -15.23 -19.41
N ILE A 96 9.10 -14.11 -19.33
CA ILE A 96 10.52 -14.08 -19.01
C ILE A 96 10.69 -13.77 -17.53
N GLY A 97 11.31 -14.70 -16.80
CA GLY A 97 11.62 -14.57 -15.37
C GLY A 97 13.12 -14.69 -15.09
N GLY A 98 13.57 -14.10 -13.97
CA GLY A 98 14.97 -14.12 -13.56
C GLY A 98 15.81 -13.02 -14.21
N GLY A 99 16.71 -12.41 -13.43
CA GLY A 99 17.51 -11.26 -13.89
C GLY A 99 18.35 -11.57 -15.14
N ASP A 100 18.94 -12.75 -15.20
CA ASP A 100 19.82 -13.14 -16.31
C ASP A 100 19.05 -13.38 -17.62
N SER A 101 17.87 -14.01 -17.57
CA SER A 101 17.01 -14.18 -18.76
C SER A 101 16.53 -12.84 -19.28
N VAL A 102 16.19 -11.90 -18.38
CA VAL A 102 15.80 -10.53 -18.75
C VAL A 102 16.97 -9.81 -19.43
N ALA A 103 18.17 -9.88 -18.84
CA ALA A 103 19.37 -9.30 -19.44
C ALA A 103 19.69 -9.91 -20.82
N ALA A 104 19.47 -11.21 -21.00
CA ALA A 104 19.66 -11.89 -22.28
C ALA A 104 18.70 -11.38 -23.37
N VAL A 105 17.39 -11.27 -23.08
CA VAL A 105 16.42 -10.74 -24.07
C VAL A 105 16.62 -9.25 -24.35
N GLU A 106 17.07 -8.48 -23.37
CA GLU A 106 17.42 -7.06 -23.55
C GLU A 106 18.66 -6.91 -24.44
N LYS A 107 19.73 -7.67 -24.18
CA LYS A 107 20.96 -7.70 -25.00
C LYS A 107 20.65 -8.11 -26.44
N ALA A 108 19.71 -9.04 -26.65
CA ALA A 108 19.24 -9.44 -27.97
C ALA A 108 18.30 -8.41 -28.64
N GLY A 109 17.86 -7.36 -27.94
CA GLY A 109 16.92 -6.37 -28.48
C GLY A 109 15.48 -6.90 -28.66
N LEU A 110 15.14 -7.99 -27.98
CA LEU A 110 13.87 -8.71 -28.14
C LEU A 110 12.88 -8.47 -27.00
N ALA A 111 13.26 -7.71 -25.97
CA ALA A 111 12.45 -7.49 -24.78
C ALA A 111 11.01 -7.02 -25.08
N ASN A 112 10.84 -6.08 -26.01
CA ASN A 112 9.53 -5.55 -26.40
C ASN A 112 8.64 -6.52 -27.18
N ARG A 113 9.17 -7.69 -27.57
CA ARG A 113 8.45 -8.74 -28.30
C ARG A 113 8.01 -9.89 -27.39
N MET A 114 8.34 -9.84 -26.10
CA MET A 114 7.89 -10.83 -25.11
C MET A 114 6.54 -10.43 -24.53
N SER A 115 5.68 -11.40 -24.17
CA SER A 115 4.37 -11.07 -23.59
C SER A 115 4.49 -10.43 -22.20
N HIS A 116 5.43 -10.92 -21.39
CA HIS A 116 5.71 -10.37 -20.06
C HIS A 116 7.19 -10.51 -19.68
N ILE A 117 7.76 -9.42 -19.16
CA ILE A 117 9.09 -9.39 -18.54
C ILE A 117 8.92 -9.18 -17.05
N SER A 118 9.35 -10.16 -16.26
CA SER A 118 9.24 -10.12 -14.82
C SER A 118 10.55 -9.64 -14.19
N THR A 119 10.53 -8.42 -13.66
CA THR A 119 11.62 -7.88 -12.83
C THR A 119 11.62 -8.44 -11.40
N GLY A 120 10.65 -9.31 -11.08
CA GLY A 120 10.44 -9.89 -9.76
C GLY A 120 11.44 -10.97 -9.34
N GLY A 121 12.35 -11.38 -10.23
CA GLY A 121 13.43 -12.34 -9.93
C GLY A 121 12.94 -13.55 -9.12
N GLY A 122 13.48 -13.71 -7.92
CA GLY A 122 13.10 -14.78 -6.98
C GLY A 122 11.64 -14.76 -6.53
N ALA A 123 11.00 -13.59 -6.43
CA ALA A 123 9.58 -13.51 -6.03
C ALA A 123 8.66 -14.15 -7.09
N SER A 124 8.99 -14.02 -8.37
CA SER A 124 8.24 -14.65 -9.47
C SER A 124 8.40 -16.17 -9.43
N LEU A 125 9.57 -16.68 -9.06
CA LEU A 125 9.80 -18.11 -8.89
C LEU A 125 9.10 -18.66 -7.66
N GLU A 126 9.16 -17.97 -6.52
CA GLU A 126 8.41 -18.35 -5.33
C GLU A 126 6.90 -18.42 -5.60
N LEU A 127 6.37 -17.50 -6.40
CA LEU A 127 4.97 -17.55 -6.84
C LEU A 127 4.68 -18.81 -7.67
N LEU A 128 5.56 -19.16 -8.61
CA LEU A 128 5.41 -20.33 -9.49
C LEU A 128 5.64 -21.65 -8.76
N GLU A 129 6.44 -21.65 -7.70
CA GLU A 129 6.57 -22.75 -6.73
C GLU A 129 5.30 -22.96 -5.91
N GLY A 130 4.32 -22.04 -6.02
CA GLY A 130 3.07 -22.07 -5.28
C GLY A 130 3.19 -21.55 -3.85
N LYS A 131 4.27 -20.83 -3.52
CA LYS A 131 4.43 -20.22 -2.20
C LYS A 131 3.50 -19.01 -2.07
N VAL A 132 3.02 -18.81 -0.85
CA VAL A 132 2.31 -17.59 -0.49
C VAL A 132 3.32 -16.46 -0.40
N LEU A 133 3.33 -15.56 -1.38
CA LEU A 133 4.16 -14.37 -1.32
C LEU A 133 3.62 -13.45 -0.23
N PRO A 134 4.41 -13.07 0.79
CA PRO A 134 3.95 -12.21 1.87
C PRO A 134 3.32 -10.92 1.33
N GLY A 135 3.98 -10.27 0.37
CA GLY A 135 3.49 -9.04 -0.25
C GLY A 135 2.18 -9.18 -1.03
N VAL A 136 1.83 -10.38 -1.50
CA VAL A 136 0.55 -10.69 -2.17
C VAL A 136 -0.51 -11.08 -1.13
N ALA A 137 -0.14 -11.87 -0.13
CA ALA A 137 -1.04 -12.25 0.97
C ALA A 137 -1.53 -11.05 1.77
N ALA A 138 -0.68 -10.04 1.95
CA ALA A 138 -1.04 -8.79 2.59
C ALA A 138 -2.10 -7.97 1.80
N LEU A 139 -2.41 -8.37 0.56
CA LEU A 139 -3.36 -7.71 -0.33
C LEU A 139 -4.77 -8.30 -0.24
N ASP A 140 -5.01 -9.30 0.61
CA ASP A 140 -6.37 -9.76 0.89
C ASP A 140 -7.19 -8.61 1.48
N ASP A 141 -8.07 -8.07 0.64
CA ASP A 141 -8.83 -6.84 0.82
C ASP A 141 -9.52 -6.75 2.21
N ALA A 142 -8.97 -5.94 3.11
CA ALA A 142 -9.62 -5.55 4.37
C ALA A 142 -9.87 -4.03 4.42
N HIS A 143 -11.13 -3.64 4.60
CA HIS A 143 -11.44 -2.30 5.09
C HIS A 143 -10.92 -2.15 6.52
N ILE A 144 -10.46 -0.96 6.90
CA ILE A 144 -10.06 -0.66 8.27
C ILE A 144 -11.24 -0.92 9.21
N ARG A 145 -11.09 -1.89 10.13
CA ARG A 145 -12.09 -2.24 11.14
C ARG A 145 -11.85 -1.44 12.42
N ARG A 146 -12.87 -1.38 13.30
CA ARG A 146 -12.71 -0.78 14.64
C ARG A 146 -11.61 -1.46 15.46
N SER A 147 -11.43 -2.76 15.31
CA SER A 147 -10.36 -3.54 15.94
C SER A 147 -8.96 -3.05 15.54
N ASP A 148 -8.83 -2.46 14.36
CA ASP A 148 -7.55 -2.11 13.76
C ASP A 148 -7.08 -0.71 14.21
N LEU A 149 -7.97 0.08 14.82
CA LEU A 149 -7.71 1.48 15.17
C LEU A 149 -6.55 1.67 16.14
N ALA A 150 -6.33 0.73 17.07
CA ALA A 150 -5.20 0.83 18.00
C ALA A 150 -3.86 0.76 17.25
N VAL A 151 -3.71 -0.21 16.34
CA VAL A 151 -2.52 -0.38 15.49
C VAL A 151 -2.36 0.81 14.55
N ILE A 152 -3.46 1.25 13.92
CA ILE A 152 -3.44 2.39 13.01
C ILE A 152 -3.02 3.67 13.72
N ARG A 153 -3.45 3.89 14.97
CA ARG A 153 -3.06 5.06 15.76
C ARG A 153 -1.59 5.03 16.14
N ASP A 154 -1.10 3.86 16.55
CA ASP A 154 0.31 3.68 16.89
C ASP A 154 1.21 3.92 15.67
N LEU A 155 0.86 3.32 14.53
CA LEU A 155 1.57 3.54 13.27
C LEU A 155 1.46 4.99 12.78
N HIS A 156 0.27 5.63 12.88
CA HIS A 156 0.14 7.06 12.57
C HIS A 156 1.05 7.91 13.44
N GLY A 157 1.04 7.73 14.76
CA GLY A 157 1.87 8.51 15.69
C GLY A 157 3.36 8.31 15.47
N HIS A 158 3.77 7.11 15.04
CA HIS A 158 5.17 6.81 14.72
C HIS A 158 5.62 7.43 13.38
N PHE A 159 4.74 7.48 12.38
CA PHE A 159 5.10 7.92 11.03
C PHE A 159 4.78 9.39 10.75
N PHE A 160 3.82 9.97 11.48
CA PHE A 160 3.31 11.31 11.23
C PHE A 160 3.12 12.06 12.56
N PRO A 161 3.79 13.20 12.72
CA PRO A 161 3.64 14.06 13.90
C PRO A 161 2.39 14.96 13.80
N VAL A 162 1.28 14.39 13.32
CA VAL A 162 -0.04 15.04 13.21
C VAL A 162 -1.02 14.20 14.01
N GLU A 163 -1.59 14.76 15.07
CA GLU A 163 -2.63 14.08 15.84
C GLU A 163 -4.00 14.39 15.24
N TYR A 164 -4.79 13.33 15.06
CA TYR A 164 -6.21 13.41 14.75
C TYR A 164 -7.02 13.02 15.99
N ASP A 165 -8.20 13.62 16.16
CA ASP A 165 -9.09 13.26 17.24
C ASP A 165 -9.76 11.89 17.03
N GLU A 166 -10.44 11.39 18.08
CA GLU A 166 -11.21 10.14 18.02
C GLU A 166 -12.28 10.14 16.92
N SER A 167 -12.86 11.30 16.59
CA SER A 167 -13.92 11.39 15.60
C SER A 167 -13.40 11.04 14.21
N PHE A 168 -12.17 11.46 13.88
CA PHE A 168 -11.49 11.09 12.64
C PHE A 168 -11.32 9.58 12.50
N TYR A 169 -10.74 8.92 13.50
CA TYR A 169 -10.52 7.47 13.46
C TYR A 169 -11.84 6.68 13.42
N ASN A 170 -12.86 7.18 14.12
CA ASN A 170 -14.21 6.62 14.03
C ASN A 170 -14.80 6.75 12.62
N CYS A 171 -14.58 7.88 11.93
CA CYS A 171 -15.02 8.08 10.55
C CYS A 171 -14.27 7.16 9.57
N VAL A 172 -12.98 6.94 9.79
CA VAL A 172 -12.16 5.98 9.02
C VAL A 172 -12.72 4.56 9.16
N ALA A 173 -12.91 4.07 10.39
CA ALA A 173 -13.42 2.72 10.62
C ALA A 173 -14.89 2.51 10.23
N ARG A 174 -15.69 3.58 10.14
CA ARG A 174 -17.11 3.52 9.72
C ARG A 174 -17.32 3.73 8.23
N GLY A 175 -16.29 4.12 7.48
CA GLY A 175 -16.40 4.42 6.05
C GLY A 175 -17.16 5.72 5.76
N HIS A 176 -16.72 6.85 6.33
CA HIS A 176 -17.32 8.16 6.05
C HIS A 176 -17.23 8.53 4.56
N PRO A 177 -18.26 9.10 3.92
CA PRO A 177 -18.26 9.37 2.47
C PRO A 177 -17.10 10.24 1.97
N SER A 178 -16.65 11.21 2.76
CA SER A 178 -15.50 12.08 2.41
C SER A 178 -14.14 11.49 2.77
N LEU A 179 -14.08 10.27 3.30
CA LEU A 179 -12.85 9.57 3.63
C LEU A 179 -12.79 8.24 2.88
N LEU A 180 -11.59 7.92 2.44
CA LEU A 180 -11.25 6.68 1.80
C LEU A 180 -10.10 6.08 2.60
N SER A 181 -10.22 4.80 2.95
CA SER A 181 -9.20 4.16 3.75
C SER A 181 -9.08 2.68 3.42
N TRP A 182 -7.84 2.22 3.24
CA TRP A 182 -7.51 0.83 2.97
C TRP A 182 -6.46 0.36 3.96
N ALA A 183 -6.54 -0.90 4.37
CA ALA A 183 -5.51 -1.57 5.14
C ALA A 183 -5.01 -2.81 4.39
N ALA A 184 -3.72 -3.07 4.54
CA ALA A 184 -3.09 -4.33 4.19
C ALA A 184 -2.98 -5.14 5.49
N ALA A 185 -3.48 -6.36 5.47
CA ALA A 185 -3.53 -7.20 6.66
C ALA A 185 -3.07 -8.61 6.35
N VAL A 186 -2.45 -9.26 7.34
CA VAL A 186 -1.90 -10.60 7.21
C VAL A 186 -2.60 -11.50 8.21
N PRO A 187 -3.10 -12.68 7.81
CA PRO A 187 -3.73 -13.61 8.73
C PRO A 187 -2.78 -14.00 9.87
N THR A 188 -3.21 -13.86 11.12
CA THR A 188 -2.41 -14.31 12.29
C THR A 188 -2.37 -15.84 12.43
N THR A 189 -3.18 -16.56 11.65
CA THR A 189 -3.16 -18.02 11.52
C THR A 189 -3.03 -18.38 10.04
N PRO A 190 -2.18 -19.36 9.65
CA PRO A 190 -2.04 -19.74 8.25
C PRO A 190 -3.38 -20.25 7.71
N VAL A 191 -3.90 -19.55 6.71
CA VAL A 191 -5.11 -19.95 5.98
C VAL A 191 -4.72 -21.07 5.02
N PRO A 192 -5.34 -22.26 5.08
CA PRO A 192 -5.06 -23.34 4.13
C PRO A 192 -5.30 -22.87 2.69
N ALA A 193 -4.40 -23.22 1.76
CA ALA A 193 -4.46 -22.81 0.35
C ALA A 193 -5.82 -23.09 -0.34
N ALA A 194 -6.60 -24.06 0.16
CA ALA A 194 -7.93 -24.39 -0.33
C ALA A 194 -9.01 -23.32 -0.05
N ALA A 195 -8.80 -22.40 0.90
CA ALA A 195 -9.81 -21.40 1.27
C ALA A 195 -9.88 -20.19 0.32
N PHE A 196 -8.87 -20.00 -0.53
CA PHE A 196 -8.77 -18.88 -1.48
C PHE A 196 -9.60 -19.08 -2.76
N SER A 197 -10.13 -20.28 -3.00
CA SER A 197 -10.78 -20.62 -4.28
C SER A 197 -12.23 -20.12 -4.43
N ALA A 198 -12.79 -19.44 -3.43
CA ALA A 198 -14.17 -18.97 -3.48
C ALA A 198 -14.23 -17.44 -3.46
N ALA A 199 -14.53 -16.85 -4.61
CA ALA A 199 -14.90 -15.44 -4.72
C ALA A 199 -16.02 -15.13 -3.71
N GLY A 200 -15.70 -14.40 -2.64
CA GLY A 200 -16.67 -13.92 -1.66
C GLY A 200 -16.45 -14.32 -0.20
N VAL A 201 -15.38 -15.03 0.16
CA VAL A 201 -15.06 -15.25 1.59
C VAL A 201 -14.54 -13.94 2.19
N ARG A 202 -15.30 -13.35 3.11
CA ARG A 202 -14.81 -12.23 3.95
C ARG A 202 -13.71 -12.74 4.88
N SER A 203 -12.56 -12.08 4.87
CA SER A 203 -11.40 -12.43 5.70
C SER A 203 -11.76 -12.51 7.19
N PRO A 204 -11.23 -13.49 7.94
CA PRO A 204 -11.56 -13.70 9.35
C PRO A 204 -11.15 -12.50 10.24
N PRO A 205 -11.64 -12.40 11.49
CA PRO A 205 -11.46 -11.23 12.37
C PRO A 205 -10.04 -11.02 12.92
N THR A 206 -9.07 -11.86 12.54
CA THR A 206 -7.77 -11.99 13.22
C THR A 206 -6.60 -11.70 12.29
N ASP A 207 -6.70 -10.65 11.47
CA ASP A 207 -5.59 -10.25 10.59
C ASP A 207 -4.77 -9.13 11.25
N GLN A 208 -3.46 -9.27 11.28
CA GLN A 208 -2.54 -8.22 11.72
C GLN A 208 -2.45 -7.17 10.62
N VAL A 209 -2.83 -5.92 10.90
CA VAL A 209 -2.63 -4.81 9.96
C VAL A 209 -1.13 -4.50 9.85
N VAL A 210 -0.60 -4.58 8.63
CA VAL A 210 0.81 -4.37 8.32
C VAL A 210 1.07 -3.08 7.54
N GLY A 211 0.01 -2.47 6.99
CA GLY A 211 0.05 -1.16 6.36
C GLY A 211 -1.33 -0.58 6.13
N PHE A 212 -1.41 0.71 5.86
CA PHE A 212 -2.67 1.38 5.56
C PHE A 212 -2.45 2.67 4.76
N VAL A 213 -3.51 3.13 4.11
CA VAL A 213 -3.59 4.44 3.44
C VAL A 213 -4.91 5.12 3.77
N ILE A 214 -4.88 6.43 3.99
CA ILE A 214 -6.06 7.26 4.21
C ILE A 214 -6.01 8.46 3.28
N ALA A 215 -7.11 8.69 2.56
CA ALA A 215 -7.33 9.83 1.70
C ALA A 215 -8.63 10.55 2.09
N ARG A 216 -8.67 11.87 1.92
CA ARG A 216 -9.88 12.68 2.00
C ARG A 216 -10.29 13.03 0.58
N THR A 217 -11.56 12.82 0.26
CA THR A 217 -12.12 13.07 -1.06
C THR A 217 -13.31 14.01 -0.97
N GLY A 218 -13.52 14.82 -2.00
CA GLY A 218 -14.69 15.70 -2.13
C GLY A 218 -14.30 17.07 -2.69
N PRO A 219 -15.11 18.10 -2.43
CA PRO A 219 -14.89 19.41 -3.02
C PRO A 219 -13.53 19.98 -2.64
N MET A 220 -12.81 20.57 -3.58
CA MET A 220 -11.42 21.03 -3.35
C MET A 220 -11.31 21.97 -2.14
N ALA A 221 -12.30 22.85 -1.92
CA ALA A 221 -12.39 23.74 -0.77
C ALA A 221 -12.43 23.02 0.61
N HIS A 222 -12.88 21.77 0.65
CA HIS A 222 -12.92 20.93 1.86
C HIS A 222 -11.73 19.99 2.00
N VAL A 223 -11.05 19.71 0.89
CA VAL A 223 -9.91 18.79 0.80
C VAL A 223 -8.60 19.54 1.05
N ASP A 224 -8.50 20.81 0.64
CA ASP A 224 -7.38 21.72 0.90
C ASP A 224 -7.84 23.06 1.54
N PRO A 225 -8.27 23.09 2.81
CA PRO A 225 -8.69 24.35 3.43
C PRO A 225 -7.52 25.24 3.88
N VAL A 226 -6.27 24.74 3.87
CA VAL A 226 -5.12 25.37 4.57
C VAL A 226 -4.01 25.80 3.60
N ASP A 227 -3.81 25.10 2.49
CA ASP A 227 -2.67 25.38 1.60
C ASP A 227 -3.00 26.48 0.58
N GLY A 228 -4.26 26.96 0.56
CA GLY A 228 -4.70 28.37 0.39
C GLY A 228 -4.31 29.13 -0.88
N ASN A 229 -3.50 28.51 -1.75
CA ASN A 229 -2.98 28.95 -3.05
C ASN A 229 -1.98 27.93 -3.65
N SER A 230 -1.65 26.82 -2.97
CA SER A 230 -0.60 25.88 -3.41
C SER A 230 -0.96 25.10 -4.68
N LEU A 231 -2.25 25.06 -5.02
CA LEU A 231 -2.80 24.50 -6.26
C LEU A 231 -3.38 25.58 -7.20
N GLN A 232 -3.00 26.87 -7.04
CA GLN A 232 -3.45 27.94 -7.93
C GLN A 232 -3.16 27.63 -9.41
N GLY A 233 -4.24 27.54 -10.22
CA GLY A 233 -4.22 27.16 -11.63
C GLY A 233 -4.80 25.77 -11.91
N PHE A 234 -5.11 24.97 -10.88
CA PHE A 234 -5.73 23.65 -11.02
C PHE A 234 -7.17 23.69 -10.52
N GLU A 235 -8.07 24.11 -11.41
CA GLU A 235 -9.51 24.12 -11.12
C GLU A 235 -10.08 22.71 -11.33
N SER A 236 -10.48 22.08 -10.23
CA SER A 236 -11.30 20.87 -10.23
C SER A 236 -12.37 21.03 -9.16
N GLU A 237 -13.60 20.61 -9.47
CA GLU A 237 -14.70 20.62 -8.49
C GLU A 237 -14.34 19.70 -7.32
N ASP A 238 -13.93 18.46 -7.61
CA ASP A 238 -13.57 17.45 -6.62
C ASP A 238 -12.09 17.04 -6.69
N GLY A 239 -11.49 16.80 -5.52
CA GLY A 239 -10.11 16.38 -5.36
C GLY A 239 -9.93 15.32 -4.28
N ALA A 240 -8.71 14.80 -4.20
CA ALA A 240 -8.29 13.87 -3.17
C ALA A 240 -6.95 14.26 -2.55
N TYR A 241 -6.91 14.32 -1.22
CA TYR A 241 -5.70 14.54 -0.45
C TYR A 241 -5.31 13.25 0.26
N ILE A 242 -4.12 12.72 -0.03
CA ILE A 242 -3.56 11.57 0.71
C ILE A 242 -3.05 12.10 2.05
N LEU A 243 -3.76 11.78 3.13
CA LEU A 243 -3.39 12.21 4.48
C LEU A 243 -2.24 11.39 5.02
N THR A 244 -2.28 10.07 4.77
CA THR A 244 -1.36 9.15 5.41
C THR A 244 -1.18 7.89 4.56
N LEU A 245 0.07 7.46 4.43
CA LEU A 245 0.47 6.14 3.98
C LEU A 245 1.47 5.58 4.99
N GLY A 246 1.17 4.43 5.58
CA GLY A 246 2.02 3.78 6.58
C GLY A 246 2.22 2.31 6.26
N VAL A 247 3.45 1.82 6.39
CA VAL A 247 3.78 0.39 6.32
C VAL A 247 4.78 0.07 7.43
N THR A 248 4.48 -0.97 8.19
CA THR A 248 5.34 -1.51 9.26
C THR A 248 6.70 -1.91 8.72
N GLU A 249 7.76 -1.78 9.52
CA GLU A 249 9.15 -1.93 9.07
C GLU A 249 9.41 -3.26 8.35
N ALA A 250 8.95 -4.38 8.92
CA ALA A 250 9.11 -5.71 8.37
C ALA A 250 8.47 -5.91 6.98
N TRP A 251 7.54 -5.03 6.60
CA TRP A 251 6.74 -5.12 5.37
C TRP A 251 7.09 -4.03 4.36
N ARG A 252 8.08 -3.19 4.67
CA ARG A 252 8.59 -2.16 3.74
C ARG A 252 9.37 -2.82 2.61
N ARG A 253 9.36 -2.17 1.45
CA ARG A 253 10.03 -2.64 0.20
C ARG A 253 9.52 -3.99 -0.35
N LEU A 254 8.46 -4.55 0.22
CA LEU A 254 7.76 -5.74 -0.29
C LEU A 254 6.54 -5.41 -1.16
N GLY A 255 6.43 -4.17 -1.66
CA GLY A 255 5.32 -3.75 -2.53
C GLY A 255 4.02 -3.33 -1.83
N VAL A 256 3.86 -3.58 -0.53
CA VAL A 256 2.63 -3.26 0.24
C VAL A 256 2.18 -1.81 0.07
N GLY A 257 3.08 -0.85 0.26
CA GLY A 257 2.75 0.58 0.12
C GLY A 257 2.35 0.97 -1.31
N ARG A 258 2.99 0.37 -2.33
CA ARG A 258 2.64 0.59 -3.75
C ARG A 258 1.21 0.12 -4.01
N HIS A 259 0.86 -1.07 -3.52
CA HIS A 259 -0.47 -1.63 -3.72
C HIS A 259 -1.55 -0.81 -3.02
N LEU A 260 -1.35 -0.44 -1.75
CA LEU A 260 -2.26 0.44 -1.01
C LEU A 260 -2.52 1.74 -1.78
N MET A 261 -1.47 2.36 -2.31
CA MET A 261 -1.60 3.56 -3.13
C MET A 261 -2.34 3.31 -4.45
N GLN A 262 -2.03 2.23 -5.17
CA GLN A 262 -2.73 1.90 -6.42
C GLN A 262 -4.23 1.68 -6.18
N ARG A 263 -4.58 1.01 -5.07
CA ARG A 263 -5.97 0.81 -4.66
C ARG A 263 -6.65 2.14 -4.31
N ALA A 264 -6.00 2.98 -3.50
CA ALA A 264 -6.53 4.29 -3.18
C ALA A 264 -6.74 5.15 -4.44
N LEU A 265 -5.79 5.17 -5.37
CA LEU A 265 -5.88 5.91 -6.62
C LEU A 265 -7.01 5.40 -7.52
N ALA A 266 -7.21 4.08 -7.62
CA ALA A 266 -8.31 3.50 -8.38
C ALA A 266 -9.67 3.92 -7.80
N ASP A 267 -9.80 3.93 -6.47
CA ASP A 267 -11.01 4.36 -5.78
C ASP A 267 -11.27 5.86 -5.91
N ILE A 268 -10.22 6.68 -5.82
CA ILE A 268 -10.27 8.12 -6.05
C ILE A 268 -10.75 8.41 -7.48
N GLN A 269 -10.23 7.69 -8.47
CA GLN A 269 -10.66 7.80 -9.85
C GLN A 269 -12.14 7.40 -10.02
N ARG A 270 -12.58 6.31 -9.38
CA ARG A 270 -14.00 5.89 -9.40
C ARG A 270 -14.95 6.90 -8.76
N ARG A 271 -14.44 7.72 -7.83
CA ARG A 271 -15.20 8.82 -7.19
C ARG A 271 -15.22 10.10 -8.04
N GLY A 272 -14.56 10.11 -9.21
CA GLY A 272 -14.57 11.26 -10.12
C GLY A 272 -13.63 12.39 -9.71
N CYS A 273 -12.76 12.21 -8.70
CA CYS A 273 -11.80 13.24 -8.33
C CYS A 273 -10.78 13.42 -9.47
N ALA A 274 -10.67 14.63 -10.01
CA ALA A 274 -9.77 14.90 -11.14
C ALA A 274 -8.30 15.06 -10.69
N LEU A 275 -8.08 15.43 -9.42
CA LEU A 275 -6.77 15.73 -8.87
C LEU A 275 -6.52 14.95 -7.57
N THR A 276 -5.35 14.32 -7.47
CA THR A 276 -4.84 13.73 -6.23
C THR A 276 -3.54 14.41 -5.83
N PHE A 277 -3.39 14.79 -4.57
CA PHE A 277 -2.17 15.44 -4.08
C PHE A 277 -1.79 14.99 -2.66
N LEU A 278 -0.54 15.25 -2.29
CA LEU A 278 0.05 14.86 -1.01
C LEU A 278 1.26 15.73 -0.67
N HIS A 279 1.65 15.71 0.60
CA HIS A 279 2.86 16.36 1.09
C HIS A 279 3.91 15.34 1.49
N VAL A 280 5.16 15.60 1.11
CA VAL A 280 6.33 14.80 1.50
C VAL A 280 7.33 15.72 2.19
N LEU A 281 7.97 15.28 3.25
CA LEU A 281 9.12 16.01 3.80
C LEU A 281 10.19 16.23 2.72
N TRP A 282 10.73 17.45 2.63
CA TRP A 282 11.78 17.79 1.67
C TRP A 282 13.00 16.85 1.78
N SER A 283 13.32 16.40 2.99
CA SER A 283 14.43 15.48 3.26
C SER A 283 14.14 14.00 2.93
N ASN A 284 12.89 13.63 2.62
CA ASN A 284 12.51 12.24 2.41
C ASN A 284 12.58 11.84 0.93
N GLU A 285 13.81 11.72 0.41
CA GLU A 285 14.07 11.34 -0.99
C GLU A 285 13.48 9.98 -1.38
N ALA A 286 13.42 9.04 -0.43
CA ALA A 286 12.85 7.72 -0.65
C ALA A 286 11.34 7.81 -0.96
N ALA A 287 10.59 8.60 -0.17
CA ALA A 287 9.18 8.84 -0.43
C ALA A 287 8.95 9.63 -1.72
N GLN A 288 9.81 10.63 -2.02
CA GLN A 288 9.72 11.39 -3.27
C GLN A 288 9.87 10.48 -4.50
N ARG A 289 10.91 9.63 -4.54
CA ARG A 289 11.09 8.63 -5.62
C ARG A 289 9.91 7.66 -5.70
N PHE A 290 9.40 7.22 -4.57
CA PHE A 290 8.24 6.33 -4.51
C PHE A 290 7.00 6.97 -5.15
N TYR A 291 6.61 8.19 -4.77
CA TYR A 291 5.45 8.86 -5.35
C TYR A 291 5.68 9.27 -6.82
N HIS A 292 6.89 9.67 -7.19
CA HIS A 292 7.24 9.92 -8.58
C HIS A 292 7.02 8.67 -9.45
N SER A 293 7.41 7.49 -8.97
CA SER A 293 7.17 6.21 -9.66
C SER A 293 5.69 5.80 -9.73
N LEU A 294 4.80 6.50 -9.04
CA LEU A 294 3.34 6.39 -9.15
C LEU A 294 2.75 7.48 -10.06
N GLY A 295 3.60 8.30 -10.68
CA GLY A 295 3.25 9.39 -11.58
C GLY A 295 2.77 10.65 -10.87
N PHE A 296 3.21 10.90 -9.64
CA PHE A 296 3.06 12.21 -9.01
C PHE A 296 4.22 13.13 -9.42
N GLY A 297 3.90 14.32 -9.91
CA GLY A 297 4.87 15.37 -10.20
C GLY A 297 5.03 16.32 -9.02
N VAL A 298 6.23 16.91 -8.87
CA VAL A 298 6.48 17.94 -7.86
C VAL A 298 5.85 19.26 -8.32
N ARG A 299 5.05 19.91 -7.46
CA ARG A 299 4.34 21.16 -7.79
C ARG A 299 4.87 22.36 -7.03
N ALA A 300 5.18 22.18 -5.76
CA ALA A 300 5.70 23.26 -4.93
C ALA A 300 6.61 22.76 -3.83
N ARG A 301 7.56 23.61 -3.41
CA ARG A 301 8.24 23.50 -2.13
C ARG A 301 7.55 24.43 -1.15
N LEU A 302 7.12 23.87 -0.03
CA LEU A 302 6.46 24.57 1.06
C LEU A 302 7.47 24.79 2.18
N VAL A 303 7.87 26.04 2.40
CA VAL A 303 8.90 26.39 3.38
C VAL A 303 8.32 26.40 4.79
N ASN A 304 9.02 25.79 5.74
CA ASN A 304 8.59 25.68 7.15
C ASN A 304 7.20 25.06 7.33
N TYR A 305 6.80 24.17 6.42
CA TYR A 305 5.47 23.58 6.40
C TYR A 305 5.14 22.80 7.66
N TYR A 306 6.09 21.98 8.09
CA TYR A 306 5.96 21.16 9.28
C TYR A 306 6.71 21.76 10.47
N SER A 307 6.20 21.55 11.68
CA SER A 307 6.84 21.99 12.93
C SER A 307 6.84 20.86 13.95
N PHE A 308 8.01 20.41 14.39
CA PHE A 308 8.17 19.29 15.31
C PHE A 308 8.98 19.71 16.53
N ARG A 309 8.73 19.08 17.69
CA ARG A 309 9.61 19.23 18.85
C ARG A 309 10.73 18.23 18.79
N THR A 310 11.98 18.67 18.86
CA THR A 310 13.16 17.80 18.97
C THR A 310 13.51 17.57 20.46
N PRO A 311 13.68 16.30 20.89
CA PRO A 311 14.34 15.99 22.16
C PRO A 311 15.81 16.46 22.11
N PRO A 312 16.43 16.87 23.23
CA PRO A 312 15.95 16.79 24.61
C PRO A 312 15.33 18.09 25.17
N ALA A 313 15.37 19.22 24.45
CA ALA A 313 14.94 20.53 24.95
C ALA A 313 13.53 20.97 24.53
N GLY A 314 12.83 20.20 23.68
CA GLY A 314 11.48 20.55 23.22
C GLY A 314 11.44 21.74 22.25
N GLU A 315 12.59 22.11 21.68
CA GLU A 315 12.74 23.13 20.64
C GLU A 315 11.90 22.79 19.42
N ILE A 316 11.22 23.79 18.86
CA ILE A 316 10.40 23.62 17.67
C ILE A 316 11.30 23.77 16.44
N ALA A 317 11.58 22.66 15.77
CA ALA A 317 12.25 22.63 14.47
C ALA A 317 11.20 22.74 13.36
N HIS A 318 11.45 23.63 12.40
CA HIS A 318 10.63 23.79 11.20
C HIS A 318 11.24 23.00 10.05
N HIS A 319 10.39 22.31 9.28
CA HIS A 319 10.82 21.47 8.16
C HIS A 319 10.00 21.79 6.91
N ASP A 320 10.72 21.87 5.79
CA ASP A 320 10.13 22.05 4.48
C ASP A 320 9.40 20.79 4.01
N ALA A 321 8.37 20.99 3.21
CA ALA A 321 7.66 19.94 2.50
C ALA A 321 7.69 20.18 0.98
N ILE A 322 7.40 19.13 0.25
CA ILE A 322 7.13 19.16 -1.18
C ILE A 322 5.67 18.76 -1.38
N LEU A 323 4.92 19.60 -2.07
CA LEU A 323 3.61 19.27 -2.61
C LEU A 323 3.80 18.47 -3.90
N MET A 324 3.29 17.24 -3.92
CA MET A 324 3.27 16.39 -5.11
C MET A 324 1.83 16.16 -5.54
N ALA A 325 1.56 16.23 -6.85
CA ALA A 325 0.23 16.05 -7.40
C ALA A 325 0.19 15.21 -8.68
N LYS A 326 -0.93 14.53 -8.88
CA LYS A 326 -1.24 13.67 -10.03
C LYS A 326 -2.67 13.95 -10.50
N ALA A 327 -2.83 14.21 -11.79
CA ALA A 327 -4.13 14.24 -12.44
C ALA A 327 -4.63 12.82 -12.72
N THR A 328 -5.93 12.60 -12.60
CA THR A 328 -6.56 11.32 -13.00
C THR A 328 -6.90 11.34 -14.49
N ALA A 329 -7.14 10.17 -15.09
CA ALA A 329 -7.50 10.06 -16.51
C ALA A 329 -8.80 10.80 -16.87
N ALA A 330 -9.65 11.13 -15.87
CA ALA A 330 -10.85 11.94 -16.04
C ALA A 330 -10.55 13.43 -16.28
N ALA A 331 -9.31 13.87 -16.09
CA ALA A 331 -8.86 15.26 -16.23
C ALA A 331 -8.47 15.61 -17.68
N PHE A 332 -9.30 15.25 -18.66
CA PHE A 332 -9.01 15.51 -20.08
C PHE A 332 -8.81 17.03 -20.31
N GLY A 333 -7.59 17.44 -20.68
CA GLY A 333 -7.23 18.85 -20.89
C GLY A 333 -6.63 19.58 -19.67
N LEU A 334 -6.41 18.89 -18.55
CA LEU A 334 -5.81 19.49 -17.34
C LEU A 334 -4.28 19.49 -17.46
N ASP A 335 -3.72 20.61 -17.95
CA ASP A 335 -2.27 20.83 -18.03
C ASP A 335 -1.72 21.15 -16.63
N LEU A 336 -0.87 20.27 -16.10
CA LEU A 336 -0.25 20.46 -14.79
C LEU A 336 1.00 21.38 -14.80
N GLY A 337 1.42 21.86 -15.98
CA GLY A 337 2.60 22.69 -16.17
C GLY A 337 3.94 21.94 -15.94
N ALA A 338 5.02 22.49 -16.50
CA ALA A 338 6.37 21.94 -16.39
C ALA A 338 6.90 21.90 -14.94
N ASP A 339 7.78 20.92 -14.67
CA ASP A 339 8.37 20.49 -13.39
C ASP A 339 9.21 21.54 -12.62
N ALA A 340 8.99 22.84 -12.81
CA ALA A 340 9.67 23.87 -12.01
C ALA A 340 8.91 24.08 -10.68
N PRO A 341 9.43 23.61 -9.52
CA PRO A 341 8.74 23.77 -8.24
C PRO A 341 8.58 25.24 -7.90
N ARG A 342 7.34 25.69 -7.69
CA ARG A 342 7.09 27.01 -7.08
C ARG A 342 7.55 26.98 -5.62
N ILE A 343 8.22 28.03 -5.14
CA ILE A 343 8.54 28.17 -3.71
C ILE A 343 7.39 28.94 -3.07
N LEU A 344 6.70 28.31 -2.12
CA LEU A 344 5.59 28.92 -1.39
C LEU A 344 5.99 29.07 0.06
N ALA A 345 5.90 30.30 0.57
CA ALA A 345 6.01 30.58 1.99
C ALA A 345 4.66 30.23 2.65
N THR A 346 4.65 29.16 3.44
CA THR A 346 3.46 28.76 4.21
C THR A 346 3.59 29.25 5.65
N HIS A 347 2.47 29.59 6.29
CA HIS A 347 2.46 29.67 7.74
C HIS A 347 2.66 28.24 8.30
N PRO A 348 3.60 28.01 9.23
CA PRO A 348 3.84 26.68 9.76
C PRO A 348 2.54 26.08 10.31
N ARG A 349 2.22 24.82 9.94
CA ARG A 349 1.12 24.11 10.58
C ARG A 349 1.43 24.03 12.07
N ARG A 350 0.68 24.78 12.90
CA ARG A 350 0.81 24.75 14.36
C ARG A 350 0.40 23.37 14.85
N SER A 351 1.36 22.61 15.35
CA SER A 351 1.08 21.50 16.26
C SER A 351 0.45 22.07 17.54
N PRO A 352 -0.69 21.55 18.04
CA PRO A 352 -1.37 22.07 19.23
C PRO A 352 -0.56 21.89 20.53
N TYR A 353 0.64 21.31 20.48
CA TYR A 353 1.49 21.17 21.65
C TYR A 353 2.03 22.49 22.24
N LEU A 354 1.71 23.66 21.69
CA LEU A 354 2.19 24.96 22.19
C LEU A 354 1.59 25.39 23.55
N GLU A 355 0.58 24.70 24.09
CA GLU A 355 0.00 24.99 25.42
C GLU A 355 0.07 23.80 26.40
N ALA A 356 1.25 23.25 26.67
CA ALA A 356 1.44 22.41 27.84
C ALA A 356 1.75 23.29 29.07
N GLY A 357 0.70 23.94 29.59
CA GLY A 357 0.77 24.80 30.79
C GLY A 357 -0.38 24.64 31.77
N THR A 358 -1.40 23.81 31.48
CA THR A 358 -2.40 23.43 32.48
C THR A 358 -2.10 22.00 32.98
N PRO A 359 -1.94 21.80 34.30
CA PRO A 359 -1.76 20.46 34.84
C PRO A 359 -3.04 19.67 34.58
N TRP A 360 -2.95 18.68 33.69
CA TRP A 360 -4.02 17.75 33.39
C TRP A 360 -4.35 16.95 34.65
N LEU A 361 -5.48 17.25 35.30
CA LEU A 361 -6.14 16.27 36.16
C LEU A 361 -6.39 15.00 35.32
N PRO A 362 -6.11 13.79 35.84
CA PRO A 362 -6.18 12.57 35.04
C PRO A 362 -7.55 12.42 34.37
N GLN A 363 -7.59 12.34 33.03
CA GLN A 363 -8.81 12.10 32.23
C GLN A 363 -9.60 10.84 32.65
N ARG A 364 -9.01 9.94 33.44
CA ARG A 364 -9.71 8.83 34.11
C ARG A 364 -10.79 9.30 35.09
N LEU A 365 -10.60 10.43 35.77
CA LEU A 365 -11.61 11.02 36.66
C LEU A 365 -12.77 11.61 35.86
N TRP A 366 -12.54 12.25 34.71
CA TRP A 366 -13.60 12.83 33.88
C TRP A 366 -14.35 11.78 33.06
N ALA A 367 -13.69 10.75 32.53
CA ALA A 367 -14.37 9.63 31.89
C ALA A 367 -15.21 8.84 32.90
N GLY A 368 -14.69 8.65 34.13
CA GLY A 368 -15.44 8.07 35.25
C GLY A 368 -16.62 8.95 35.68
N LEU A 369 -16.44 10.27 35.77
CA LEU A 369 -17.51 11.22 36.13
C LEU A 369 -18.56 11.33 35.03
N ALA A 370 -18.17 11.30 33.75
CA ALA A 370 -19.07 11.35 32.60
C ALA A 370 -19.86 10.05 32.46
N LEU A 371 -19.23 8.87 32.68
CA LEU A 371 -19.97 7.61 32.77
C LEU A 371 -20.90 7.56 33.98
N ALA A 372 -20.45 8.06 35.14
CA ALA A 372 -21.27 8.12 36.35
C ALA A 372 -22.46 9.08 36.17
N LEU A 373 -22.25 10.23 35.54
CA LEU A 373 -23.30 11.21 35.21
C LEU A 373 -24.26 10.65 34.15
N ASN A 374 -23.76 9.96 33.13
CA ASN A 374 -24.61 9.35 32.10
C ASN A 374 -25.44 8.18 32.67
N ASN A 375 -24.85 7.38 33.56
CA ASN A 375 -25.58 6.34 34.30
C ASN A 375 -26.58 6.94 35.29
N LEU A 376 -26.26 8.05 35.98
CA LEU A 376 -27.20 8.78 36.83
C LEU A 376 -28.36 9.38 36.04
N VAL A 377 -28.10 9.91 34.84
CA VAL A 377 -29.14 10.44 33.94
C VAL A 377 -30.02 9.31 33.40
N GLN A 378 -29.43 8.17 33.04
CA GLN A 378 -30.16 6.96 32.61
C GLN A 378 -31.00 6.36 33.75
N GLN A 379 -30.44 6.25 34.96
CA GLN A 379 -31.17 5.80 36.15
C GLN A 379 -32.26 6.78 36.58
N ALA A 380 -32.01 8.09 36.48
CA ALA A 380 -33.03 9.11 36.70
C ALA A 380 -34.14 9.05 35.65
N ALA A 381 -33.81 8.80 34.38
CA ALA A 381 -34.80 8.61 33.31
C ALA A 381 -35.65 7.34 33.52
N GLN A 382 -35.03 6.23 33.95
CA GLN A 382 -35.76 4.99 34.30
C GLN A 382 -36.62 5.16 35.57
N ALA A 383 -36.13 5.85 36.60
CA ALA A 383 -36.92 6.19 37.78
C ALA A 383 -38.10 7.11 37.43
N THR A 384 -37.91 8.02 36.46
CA THR A 384 -38.97 8.89 35.95
C THR A 384 -40.03 8.10 35.17
N ALA A 385 -39.64 7.07 34.41
CA ALA A 385 -40.58 6.19 33.70
C ALA A 385 -41.38 5.29 34.66
N ILE A 386 -40.79 4.88 35.79
CA ILE A 386 -41.44 4.02 36.80
C ILE A 386 -42.34 4.82 37.75
N LEU A 387 -41.96 6.05 38.13
CA LEU A 387 -42.70 6.89 39.09
C LEU A 387 -43.76 7.80 38.43
N ALA A 388 -43.64 8.08 37.12
CA ALA A 388 -44.59 8.92 36.40
C ALA A 388 -46.06 8.45 36.49
N PRO A 389 -46.41 7.15 36.46
CA PRO A 389 -47.80 6.71 36.56
C PRO A 389 -48.45 6.96 37.93
N ALA A 390 -47.65 7.01 39.02
CA ALA A 390 -48.16 7.23 40.37
C ALA A 390 -48.42 8.72 40.66
N ALA A 391 -47.52 9.61 40.22
CA ALA A 391 -47.67 11.06 40.41
C ALA A 391 -48.74 11.70 39.50
N TRP A 392 -49.03 11.08 38.33
CA TRP A 392 -50.08 11.53 37.41
C TRP A 392 -51.50 11.39 38.00
N ARG A 393 -51.71 10.42 38.89
CA ARG A 393 -53.01 10.19 39.55
C ARG A 393 -53.31 11.19 40.69
N GLU A 394 -52.30 11.85 41.26
CA GLU A 394 -52.47 12.78 42.39
C GLU A 394 -52.45 14.27 42.00
N GLY A 395 -52.35 14.61 40.71
CA GLY A 395 -52.50 15.99 40.22
C GLY A 395 -51.37 16.98 40.60
N LYS A 396 -50.22 16.50 41.09
CA LYS A 396 -49.12 17.34 41.60
C LYS A 396 -47.92 17.48 40.63
N MET A 397 -48.13 17.83 39.37
CA MET A 397 -47.00 18.09 38.45
C MET A 397 -46.62 19.58 38.34
N PRO A 398 -45.33 19.95 38.47
CA PRO A 398 -44.83 21.29 38.16
C PRO A 398 -44.77 21.51 36.64
N ARG A 399 -45.18 22.71 36.18
CA ARG A 399 -45.37 23.04 34.75
C ARG A 399 -44.09 23.43 33.99
N ARG A 400 -42.91 23.47 34.63
CA ARG A 400 -41.65 23.90 33.97
C ARG A 400 -40.51 22.89 34.15
N PRO A 401 -39.66 22.65 33.13
CA PRO A 401 -38.56 21.66 33.16
C PRO A 401 -37.55 21.87 34.29
N THR A 402 -37.31 23.12 34.69
CA THR A 402 -36.36 23.47 35.76
C THR A 402 -36.90 23.16 37.16
N GLN A 403 -38.23 23.12 37.34
CA GLN A 403 -38.87 22.71 38.60
C GLN A 403 -38.87 21.19 38.76
N TRP A 404 -38.90 20.46 37.65
CA TRP A 404 -38.79 19.01 37.58
C TRP A 404 -37.47 18.49 38.16
N LEU A 405 -36.34 19.07 37.74
CA LEU A 405 -35.01 18.71 38.26
C LEU A 405 -34.92 18.96 39.78
N ARG A 406 -35.43 20.09 40.27
CA ARG A 406 -35.43 20.41 41.71
C ARG A 406 -36.30 19.47 42.54
N TRP A 407 -37.42 18.97 41.99
CA TRP A 407 -38.27 17.99 42.64
C TRP A 407 -37.58 16.62 42.71
N LEU A 408 -37.03 16.14 41.59
CA LEU A 408 -36.26 14.89 41.52
C LEU A 408 -35.11 14.84 42.54
N PHE A 409 -34.36 15.93 42.68
CA PHE A 409 -33.27 16.05 43.67
C PHE A 409 -33.73 16.14 45.13
N ARG A 410 -34.97 16.58 45.39
CA ARG A 410 -35.54 16.58 46.76
C ARG A 410 -36.06 15.20 47.15
N SER A 411 -36.67 14.48 46.20
CA SER A 411 -37.25 13.15 46.44
C SER A 411 -36.20 12.04 46.55
N SER A 412 -35.00 12.22 45.99
CA SER A 412 -33.90 11.25 46.05
C SER A 412 -33.05 11.33 47.33
N ARG A 413 -33.21 12.38 48.16
CA ARG A 413 -32.47 12.52 49.42
C ARG A 413 -32.94 11.59 50.56
N SER A 414 -34.03 10.86 50.38
CA SER A 414 -34.60 9.96 51.40
C SER A 414 -34.23 8.48 51.23
N SER A 415 -33.46 8.09 50.21
CA SER A 415 -33.00 6.71 50.06
C SER A 415 -31.49 6.65 49.84
N VAL A 416 -30.79 6.43 50.96
CA VAL A 416 -29.39 6.07 51.05
C VAL A 416 -29.17 4.70 50.39
N LEU A 417 -28.15 4.58 49.53
CA LEU A 417 -27.41 3.32 49.37
C LEU A 417 -25.89 3.61 49.47
N PRO A 418 -25.15 2.89 50.34
CA PRO A 418 -23.78 3.21 50.71
C PRO A 418 -22.71 2.50 49.85
N ARG A 419 -21.58 3.22 49.73
CA ARG A 419 -20.23 2.89 49.23
C ARG A 419 -20.08 2.31 47.83
#